data_AF-A0A1Z8S7P6-F1
#
_entry.id   AF-A0A1Z8S7P6-F1
#
_cell.length_a   1.000
_cell.length_b   1.000
_cell.length_c   1.000
_cell.angle_alpha   90.00
_cell.angle_beta   90.00
_cell.angle_gamma   90.00
#
_symmetry.space_group_name_H-M   'P 1'
#
loop_
_entity.id
_entity.type
_entity.pdbx_description
1 polymer ?
#
loop_
_entity_poly.entity_id
_entity_poly.type
_entity_poly.pdbx_seq_one_letter_code
_entity_poly.pdbx_strand_id
1 'polypeptide(L)'
;MRTLSIEIDDVMSDVELVKLMHEAQKARNRYRVKVIQWDPKYCRHWVRLISKEPVWNDLYFVYSNKLKKFIFYKKTLKRSFKRNKRS
;
A
#
# COMPACT_ATOMS: atom_id res chain seq x y z
N MET A 1 -17.79 -3.05 10.20
CA MET A 1 -17.50 -2.90 8.76
C MET A 1 -16.23 -3.67 8.42
N ARG A 2 -16.30 -4.62 7.48
CA ARG A 2 -15.19 -5.53 7.12
C ARG A 2 -14.15 -4.79 6.25
N THR A 3 -12.87 -4.85 6.64
CA THR A 3 -11.76 -4.40 5.79
C THR A 3 -11.46 -5.48 4.77
N LEU A 4 -11.60 -5.17 3.47
CA LEU A 4 -11.22 -6.10 2.41
C LEU A 4 -9.72 -6.00 2.16
N SER A 5 -9.03 -7.14 2.20
CA SER A 5 -7.64 -7.23 1.77
C SER A 5 -7.64 -7.68 0.31
N ILE A 6 -7.11 -6.84 -0.57
CA ILE A 6 -7.05 -7.06 -2.02
C ILE A 6 -5.61 -7.44 -2.35
N GLU A 7 -5.43 -8.61 -2.96
CA GLU A 7 -4.14 -9.07 -3.46
C GLU A 7 -4.13 -8.97 -4.99
N ILE A 8 -3.08 -8.35 -5.54
CA ILE A 8 -2.93 -8.14 -6.99
C ILE A 8 -1.50 -8.51 -7.34
N ASP A 9 -1.32 -9.46 -8.25
CA ASP A 9 -0.03 -9.83 -8.78
C ASP A 9 -0.10 -9.67 -10.30
N ASP A 10 0.42 -8.54 -10.81
CA ASP A 10 0.23 -8.16 -12.22
C ASP A 10 1.40 -7.33 -12.76
N VAL A 11 1.44 -7.21 -14.09
CA VAL A 11 2.27 -6.25 -14.81
C VAL A 11 1.55 -4.90 -14.78
N MET A 12 2.16 -3.91 -14.13
CA MET A 12 1.60 -2.58 -14.05
C MET A 12 2.65 -1.48 -14.14
N SER A 13 2.21 -0.35 -14.66
CA SER A 13 2.92 0.92 -14.72
C SER A 13 2.86 1.66 -13.37
N ASP A 14 3.72 2.67 -13.25
CA ASP A 14 3.71 3.61 -12.12
C ASP A 14 2.32 4.24 -11.91
N VAL A 15 1.67 4.65 -13.01
CA VAL A 15 0.38 5.33 -13.00
C VAL A 15 -0.73 4.43 -12.46
N GLU A 16 -0.72 3.14 -12.80
CA GLU A 16 -1.69 2.17 -12.30
C GLU A 16 -1.53 1.93 -10.80
N LEU A 17 -0.28 1.84 -10.31
CA LEU A 17 -0.03 1.74 -8.87
C LEU A 17 -0.55 2.97 -8.12
N VAL A 18 -0.35 4.18 -8.66
CA VAL A 18 -0.89 5.42 -8.09
C VAL A 18 -2.41 5.43 -8.04
N LYS A 19 -3.09 4.94 -9.10
CA LYS A 19 -4.55 4.82 -9.11
C LYS A 19 -5.03 3.93 -7.96
N LEU A 20 -4.40 2.78 -7.76
CA LEU A 20 -4.72 1.88 -6.63
C LEU A 20 -4.46 2.56 -5.28
N MET A 21 -3.40 3.36 -5.17
CA MET A 21 -3.10 4.12 -3.95
C MET A 21 -4.19 5.17 -3.65
N HIS A 22 -4.69 5.87 -4.65
CA HIS A 22 -5.82 6.79 -4.49
C HIS A 22 -7.11 6.07 -4.09
N GLU A 23 -7.39 4.91 -4.68
CA GLU A 23 -8.50 4.06 -4.24
C GLU A 23 -8.34 3.67 -2.77
N ALA A 24 -7.13 3.30 -2.33
CA ALA A 24 -6.84 2.96 -0.94
C ALA A 24 -6.98 4.14 0.04
N GLN A 25 -6.88 5.39 -0.43
CA GLN A 25 -7.16 6.59 0.39
C GLN A 25 -8.67 6.85 0.53
N LYS A 26 -9.45 6.55 -0.50
CA LYS A 26 -10.91 6.75 -0.53
C LYS A 26 -11.64 5.60 0.18
N ALA A 27 -11.28 4.37 -0.17
CA ALA A 27 -11.84 3.15 0.38
C ALA A 27 -11.10 2.69 1.63
N ARG A 28 -11.77 1.90 2.48
CA ARG A 28 -11.13 1.24 3.63
C ARG A 28 -10.50 -0.10 3.27
N ASN A 29 -9.84 -0.18 2.11
CA ASN A 29 -9.24 -1.39 1.58
C ASN A 29 -7.75 -1.46 1.91
N ARG A 30 -7.26 -2.69 2.10
CA ARG A 30 -5.84 -2.97 2.23
C ARG A 30 -5.34 -3.66 0.98
N TYR A 31 -4.41 -3.04 0.28
CA TYR A 31 -3.83 -3.59 -0.93
C TYR A 31 -2.49 -4.28 -0.63
N ARG A 32 -2.27 -5.40 -1.31
CA ARG A 32 -0.99 -6.13 -1.37
C ARG A 32 -0.69 -6.38 -2.85
N VAL A 33 0.24 -5.61 -3.41
CA VAL A 33 0.46 -5.57 -4.85
C VAL A 33 1.87 -6.04 -5.19
N LYS A 34 1.99 -7.11 -5.98
CA LYS A 34 3.24 -7.52 -6.62
C LYS A 34 3.27 -6.96 -8.04
N VAL A 35 4.19 -6.04 -8.30
CA VAL A 35 4.44 -5.55 -9.67
C VAL A 35 5.50 -6.45 -10.30
N ILE A 36 5.08 -7.32 -11.21
CA ILE A 36 5.91 -8.46 -11.69
C ILE A 36 7.21 -7.99 -12.35
N GLN A 37 7.14 -6.91 -13.12
CA GLN A 37 8.27 -6.39 -13.91
C GLN A 37 9.23 -5.49 -13.13
N TRP A 38 8.88 -5.08 -11.91
CA TRP A 38 9.70 -4.16 -11.14
C TRP A 38 10.77 -4.91 -10.35
N ASP A 39 12.01 -4.46 -10.53
CA ASP A 39 13.09 -4.97 -9.71
C ASP A 39 12.96 -4.47 -8.25
N PRO A 40 13.51 -5.20 -7.26
CA PRO A 40 13.42 -4.78 -5.86
C PRO A 40 14.10 -3.44 -5.54
N LYS A 41 15.11 -3.01 -6.31
CA LYS A 41 15.75 -1.70 -6.13
C LYS A 41 14.80 -0.59 -6.57
N TYR A 42 14.13 -0.74 -7.71
CA TYR A 42 13.09 0.15 -8.20
C TYR A 42 11.94 0.26 -7.21
N CYS A 43 11.47 -0.87 -6.67
CA CYS A 43 10.42 -0.87 -5.64
C CYS A 43 10.82 -0.07 -4.38
N ARG A 44 12.06 -0.20 -3.92
CA ARG A 44 12.58 0.58 -2.77
C ARG A 44 12.73 2.06 -3.10
N HIS A 45 13.17 2.39 -4.32
CA HIS A 45 13.22 3.77 -4.79
C HIS A 45 11.83 4.40 -4.77
N TRP A 46 10.82 3.66 -5.25
CA TRP A 46 9.42 4.05 -5.21
C TRP A 46 8.90 4.38 -3.80
N VAL A 47 9.19 3.52 -2.82
CA VAL A 47 8.83 3.81 -1.41
C VAL A 47 9.46 5.12 -0.93
N ARG A 48 10.71 5.40 -1.31
CA ARG A 48 11.38 6.65 -0.92
C ARG A 48 10.73 7.86 -1.59
N LEU A 49 10.39 7.78 -2.87
CA LEU A 49 9.68 8.86 -3.57
C LEU A 49 8.36 9.17 -2.89
N ILE A 50 7.51 8.16 -2.71
CA ILE A 50 6.20 8.33 -2.08
C ILE A 50 6.30 8.85 -0.64
N SER A 51 7.33 8.45 0.11
CA SER A 51 7.52 8.95 1.48
C SER A 51 7.83 10.45 1.57
N LYS A 52 8.30 11.07 0.47
CA LYS A 52 8.61 12.50 0.40
C LYS A 52 7.42 13.34 -0.04
N GLU A 53 6.42 12.72 -0.65
CA GLU A 53 5.27 13.39 -1.25
C GLU A 53 4.14 13.61 -0.23
N PRO A 54 3.82 14.88 0.12
CA PRO A 54 2.88 15.18 1.20
C PRO A 54 1.46 14.64 0.98
N VAL A 55 1.03 14.48 -0.27
CA VAL A 55 -0.30 13.96 -0.63
C VAL A 55 -0.54 12.54 -0.13
N TRP A 56 0.51 11.77 0.16
CA TRP A 56 0.43 10.40 0.66
C TRP A 56 0.60 10.28 2.18
N ASN A 57 0.64 11.40 2.90
CA ASN A 57 0.87 11.41 4.36
C ASN A 57 -0.21 10.67 5.15
N ASP A 58 -1.43 10.53 4.63
CA ASP A 58 -2.50 9.77 5.26
C ASP A 58 -2.53 8.28 4.84
N LEU A 59 -1.66 7.86 3.92
CA LEU A 59 -1.52 6.51 3.41
C LEU A 59 -0.34 5.80 4.07
N TYR A 60 -0.56 4.61 4.62
CA TYR A 60 0.54 3.72 4.96
C TYR A 60 0.99 3.07 3.66
N PHE A 61 2.27 3.21 3.30
CA PHE A 61 2.84 2.62 2.08
C PHE A 61 4.23 2.04 2.39
N VAL A 62 4.42 0.75 2.13
CA VAL A 62 5.71 0.06 2.33
C VAL A 62 5.92 -1.00 1.26
N TYR A 63 7.17 -1.35 1.00
CA TYR A 63 7.53 -2.53 0.20
C TYR A 63 8.08 -3.63 1.10
N SER A 64 7.51 -4.84 1.00
CA SER A 64 8.01 -6.02 1.71
C SER A 64 8.93 -6.82 0.78
N ASN A 65 10.24 -6.80 1.05
CA ASN A 65 11.22 -7.60 0.28
C ASN A 65 10.90 -9.11 0.35
N LYS A 66 10.44 -9.60 1.51
CA LYS A 66 10.11 -11.02 1.71
C LYS A 66 8.94 -11.45 0.82
N LEU A 67 7.91 -10.61 0.72
CA LEU A 67 6.72 -10.91 -0.07
C LEU A 67 6.86 -10.45 -1.54
N LYS A 68 7.85 -9.61 -1.83
CA LYS A 68 7.99 -8.85 -3.08
C LYS A 68 6.72 -8.05 -3.41
N LYS A 69 6.01 -7.56 -2.38
CA LYS A 69 4.74 -6.83 -2.52
C LYS A 69 4.81 -5.44 -1.90
N PHE A 70 4.22 -4.46 -2.56
CA PHE A 70 3.78 -3.23 -1.93
C PHE A 70 2.59 -3.51 -1.03
N ILE A 71 2.56 -2.87 0.13
CA ILE A 71 1.47 -2.97 1.09
C ILE A 71 1.04 -1.56 1.41
N PHE A 72 -0.21 -1.24 1.09
CA PHE A 72 -0.74 0.08 1.35
C PHE A 72 -2.22 0.12 1.72
N TYR A 73 -2.56 1.10 2.55
CA TYR A 73 -3.91 1.32 3.08
C TYR A 73 -3.97 2.67 3.83
N LYS A 74 -5.15 3.27 3.97
CA LYS A 74 -5.33 4.51 4.75
C LYS A 74 -4.92 4.34 6.22
N LYS A 75 -4.07 5.23 6.76
CA LYS A 75 -3.54 5.15 8.14
C LYS A 75 -4.64 5.17 9.21
N THR A 76 -5.82 5.71 8.95
CA THR A 76 -6.96 5.66 9.88
C THR A 76 -7.39 4.23 10.20
N LEU A 77 -7.18 3.26 9.29
CA LEU A 77 -7.34 1.83 9.56
C LEU A 77 -6.33 1.30 10.60
N LYS A 78 -5.14 1.89 10.70
CA LYS A 78 -4.12 1.47 11.68
C LYS A 78 -4.60 1.65 13.12
N ARG A 79 -5.47 2.65 13.38
CA ARG A 79 -6.06 2.91 14.71
C ARG A 79 -7.09 1.84 15.10
N SER A 80 -7.84 1.26 14.15
CA SER A 80 -8.77 0.17 14.47
C SER A 80 -8.04 -1.14 14.78
N PHE A 81 -6.89 -1.41 14.16
CA PHE A 81 -6.10 -2.62 14.47
C PHE A 81 -5.46 -2.60 15.87
N LYS A 82 -5.17 -1.43 16.44
CA LYS A 82 -4.60 -1.33 17.81
C LYS A 82 -5.64 -1.45 18.93
N ARG A 83 -6.94 -1.26 18.63
CA ARG A 83 -7.99 -1.21 19.66
C ARG A 83 -8.52 -2.60 20.08
N ASN A 84 -8.20 -3.67 19.33
CA ASN A 84 -8.66 -5.05 19.60
C ASN A 84 -7.63 -5.94 20.35
N LYS A 85 -6.64 -5.36 21.03
CA LYS A 85 -5.70 -6.11 21.89
C LYS A 85 -5.82 -5.79 23.39
N ARG A 86 -6.90 -5.11 23.78
CA ARG A 86 -7.29 -4.88 25.17
C ARG A 86 -8.80 -5.09 25.31
N SER A 87 -9.21 -6.36 25.36
CA SER A 87 -10.47 -6.86 25.91
C SER A 87 -10.20 -8.27 26.40
#